data_AF-A0A251R6K4-F1
#
_entry.id   AF-A0A251R6K4-F1
#
_cell.length_a   1.000
_cell.length_b   1.000
_cell.length_c   1.000
_cell.angle_alpha   90.00
_cell.angle_beta   90.00
_cell.angle_gamma   90.00
#
_symmetry.space_group_name_H-M   'P 1'
#
loop_
_entity.id
_entity.type
_entity.pdbx_description
1 polymer ?
#
loop_
_entity_poly.entity_id
_entity_poly.type
_entity_poly.pdbx_seq_one_letter_code
_entity_poly.pdbx_strand_id
1 'polypeptide(L)'
;MGVKPKQEDPPPSSASVETVEEIMKLYKSLPPRPSIEEVEAAQTVLKTVNSEEEKKLEEISRQEKPENVPEELFSVLQKVKKTMVLFQSQDQRKEAVHVVEMEGLFQTFDDLIQTASGLVSGDTQVQKHVNLEDPVEKIGRETVISDESLTMKKEDKESERDGFKGVVRSASTLSSSCFIFFTTPRG
;
A
#
# COMPACT_ATOMS: atom_id res chain seq x y z
N MET A 1 -55.08 -14.38 -29.97
CA MET A 1 -53.76 -13.90 -29.50
C MET A 1 -53.93 -13.42 -28.08
N GLY A 2 -53.44 -14.16 -27.08
CA GLY A 2 -53.54 -13.75 -25.67
C GLY A 2 -52.29 -12.96 -25.29
N VAL A 3 -52.44 -11.65 -25.08
CA VAL A 3 -51.40 -10.83 -24.44
C VAL A 3 -51.31 -11.24 -22.98
N LYS A 4 -50.19 -11.85 -22.58
CA LYS A 4 -49.87 -12.07 -21.16
C LYS A 4 -49.77 -10.70 -20.48
N PRO A 5 -50.47 -10.47 -19.36
CA PRO A 5 -50.26 -9.25 -18.59
C PRO A 5 -48.82 -9.22 -18.08
N LYS A 6 -48.17 -8.06 -18.25
CA LYS A 6 -46.91 -7.73 -17.58
C LYS A 6 -47.17 -7.83 -16.09
N GLN A 7 -46.59 -8.84 -15.44
CA GLN A 7 -46.55 -8.93 -14.00
C GLN A 7 -45.64 -7.78 -13.53
N GLU A 8 -46.22 -6.70 -13.04
CA GLU A 8 -45.48 -5.67 -12.32
C GLU A 8 -45.06 -6.27 -10.99
N ASP A 9 -43.75 -6.30 -10.75
CA ASP A 9 -43.20 -6.81 -9.51
C ASP A 9 -43.74 -6.00 -8.32
N PRO A 10 -44.06 -6.66 -7.19
CA PRO A 10 -44.57 -5.98 -6.02
C PRO A 10 -43.56 -4.91 -5.55
N PRO A 11 -44.03 -3.75 -5.05
CA PRO A 11 -43.15 -2.70 -4.58
C PRO A 11 -42.21 -3.22 -3.49
N PRO A 12 -40.96 -2.72 -3.44
CA PRO A 12 -39.98 -3.15 -2.46
C PRO A 12 -40.54 -2.99 -1.03
N SER A 13 -40.22 -3.94 -0.15
CA SER A 13 -40.66 -3.87 1.25
C SER A 13 -40.07 -2.63 1.93
N SER A 14 -40.81 -2.01 2.85
CA SER A 14 -40.34 -0.78 3.55
C SER A 14 -38.97 -0.98 4.22
N ALA A 15 -38.73 -2.15 4.79
CA ALA A 15 -37.45 -2.51 5.40
C ALA A 15 -36.28 -2.55 4.39
N SER A 16 -36.52 -2.98 3.14
CA SER A 16 -35.49 -2.98 2.09
C SER A 16 -35.12 -1.56 1.66
N VAL A 17 -36.12 -0.66 1.59
CA VAL A 17 -35.90 0.76 1.30
C VAL A 17 -35.10 1.42 2.41
N GLU A 18 -35.47 1.20 3.68
CA GLU A 18 -34.73 1.71 4.84
C GLU A 18 -33.27 1.24 4.85
N THR A 19 -33.03 -0.03 4.49
CA THR A 19 -31.67 -0.59 4.42
C THR A 19 -30.84 0.07 3.32
N VAL A 20 -31.42 0.29 2.12
CA VAL A 20 -30.74 1.01 1.04
C VAL A 20 -30.47 2.46 1.42
N GLU A 21 -31.39 3.12 2.10
CA GLU A 21 -31.18 4.47 2.60
C GLU A 21 -30.01 4.54 3.58
N GLU A 22 -29.84 3.55 4.45
CA GLU A 22 -28.69 3.46 5.35
C GLU A 22 -27.38 3.26 4.58
N ILE A 23 -27.34 2.36 3.59
CA ILE A 23 -26.18 2.18 2.70
C ILE A 23 -25.81 3.51 2.02
N MET A 24 -26.80 4.20 1.47
CA MET A 24 -26.57 5.48 0.79
C MET A 24 -26.15 6.59 1.75
N LYS A 25 -26.60 6.54 3.01
CA LYS A 25 -26.16 7.47 4.06
C LYS A 25 -24.68 7.26 4.41
N LEU A 26 -24.24 6.01 4.50
CA LEU A 26 -22.82 5.68 4.70
C LEU A 26 -21.98 6.19 3.53
N TYR A 27 -22.39 5.91 2.28
CA TYR A 27 -21.70 6.40 1.09
C TYR A 27 -21.59 7.93 1.05
N LYS A 28 -22.68 8.65 1.39
CA LYS A 28 -22.68 10.12 1.44
C LYS A 28 -21.84 10.73 2.56
N SER A 29 -21.42 9.92 3.54
CA SER A 29 -20.54 10.37 4.63
C SER A 29 -19.05 10.31 4.28
N LEU A 30 -18.72 9.70 3.14
CA LEU A 30 -17.35 9.61 2.63
C LEU A 30 -16.82 10.99 2.19
N PRO A 31 -15.48 11.18 2.15
CA PRO A 31 -14.88 12.34 1.51
C PRO A 31 -15.30 12.44 0.03
N PRO A 32 -15.10 13.59 -0.62
CA PRO A 32 -15.29 13.72 -2.05
C PRO A 32 -14.45 12.69 -2.81
N ARG A 33 -15.07 12.05 -3.81
CA ARG A 33 -14.35 11.14 -4.72
C ARG A 33 -13.33 11.95 -5.53
N PRO A 34 -12.10 11.44 -5.71
CA PRO A 34 -11.13 12.08 -6.61
C PRO A 34 -11.69 12.11 -8.03
N SER A 35 -11.36 13.16 -8.80
CA SER A 35 -11.77 13.25 -10.19
C SER A 35 -11.01 12.23 -11.06
N ILE A 36 -11.59 11.88 -12.21
CA ILE A 36 -10.90 10.99 -13.17
C ILE A 36 -9.55 11.57 -13.62
N GLU A 37 -9.48 12.89 -13.79
CA GLU A 37 -8.26 13.60 -14.17
C GLU A 37 -7.20 13.51 -13.07
N GLU A 38 -7.60 13.60 -11.80
CA GLU A 38 -6.70 13.44 -10.65
C GLU A 38 -6.16 12.01 -10.57
N VAL A 39 -7.02 11.00 -10.80
CA VAL A 39 -6.61 9.59 -10.81
C VAL A 39 -5.64 9.31 -11.96
N GLU A 40 -5.91 9.80 -13.16
CA GLU A 40 -5.03 9.63 -14.32
C GLU A 40 -3.69 10.35 -14.13
N ALA A 41 -3.71 11.55 -13.54
CA ALA A 41 -2.52 12.28 -13.17
C ALA A 41 -1.68 11.50 -12.14
N ALA A 42 -2.31 10.99 -11.08
CA ALA A 42 -1.66 10.18 -10.05
C ALA A 42 -1.01 8.92 -10.66
N GLN A 43 -1.72 8.20 -11.53
CA GLN A 43 -1.15 7.05 -12.24
C GLN A 43 0.05 7.42 -13.10
N THR A 44 0.02 8.60 -13.74
CA THR A 44 1.14 9.10 -14.55
C THR A 44 2.36 9.43 -13.69
N VAL A 45 2.14 10.07 -12.53
CA VAL A 45 3.20 10.34 -11.55
C VAL A 45 3.83 9.02 -11.07
N LEU A 46 3.02 8.03 -10.71
CA LEU A 46 3.51 6.71 -10.27
C LEU A 46 4.39 6.05 -11.33
N LYS A 47 3.93 6.00 -12.57
CA LYS A 47 4.70 5.43 -13.69
C LYS A 47 6.03 6.16 -13.89
N THR A 48 6.00 7.48 -13.85
CA THR A 48 7.18 8.33 -14.08
C THR A 48 8.20 8.13 -12.95
N VAL A 49 7.79 8.28 -11.70
CA VAL A 49 8.67 8.14 -10.53
C VAL A 49 9.26 6.73 -10.44
N ASN A 50 8.47 5.68 -10.71
CA ASN A 50 8.97 4.32 -10.71
C ASN A 50 10.03 4.09 -11.80
N SER A 51 9.81 4.61 -13.01
CA SER A 51 10.80 4.50 -14.09
C SER A 51 12.09 5.29 -13.80
N GLU A 52 11.98 6.44 -13.14
CA GLU A 52 13.14 7.24 -12.74
C GLU A 52 13.91 6.60 -11.59
N GLU A 53 13.20 6.03 -10.61
CA GLU A 53 13.77 5.25 -9.52
C GLU A 53 14.61 4.09 -10.07
N GLU A 54 14.02 3.26 -10.93
CA GLU A 54 14.70 2.10 -11.54
C GLU A 54 15.96 2.52 -12.29
N LYS A 55 15.85 3.56 -13.14
CA LYS A 55 17.00 4.09 -13.90
C LYS A 55 18.14 4.56 -12.99
N LYS A 56 17.83 5.29 -11.92
CA LYS A 56 18.84 5.78 -10.96
C LYS A 56 19.48 4.62 -10.19
N LEU A 57 18.70 3.61 -9.80
CA LEU A 57 19.22 2.43 -9.12
C LEU A 57 20.12 1.58 -10.03
N GLU A 58 19.79 1.47 -11.32
CA GLU A 58 20.63 0.82 -12.32
C GLU A 58 21.96 1.59 -12.49
N GLU A 59 21.90 2.91 -12.64
CA GLU A 59 23.08 3.77 -12.75
C GLU A 59 24.02 3.59 -11.55
N ILE A 60 23.49 3.60 -10.33
CA ILE A 60 24.30 3.37 -9.12
C ILE A 60 24.91 1.97 -9.10
N SER A 61 24.17 0.97 -9.58
CA SER A 61 24.65 -0.43 -9.63
C SER A 61 25.76 -0.63 -10.65
N ARG A 62 25.79 0.17 -11.72
CA ARG A 62 26.81 0.13 -12.77
C ARG A 62 28.05 0.99 -12.46
N GLN A 63 28.07 1.72 -11.34
CA GLN A 63 29.23 2.52 -10.95
C GLN A 63 30.43 1.62 -10.66
N GLU A 64 31.55 1.91 -11.32
CA GLU A 64 32.82 1.24 -11.07
C GLU A 64 33.48 1.76 -9.80
N LYS A 65 34.18 0.87 -9.09
CA LYS A 65 34.94 1.21 -7.89
C LYS A 65 36.14 2.10 -8.28
N PRO A 66 36.33 3.28 -7.66
CA PRO A 66 37.53 4.08 -7.87
C PRO A 66 38.77 3.42 -7.27
N GLU A 67 39.93 3.60 -7.92
CA GLU A 67 41.19 2.91 -7.63
C GLU A 67 41.70 3.09 -6.19
N ASN A 68 41.38 4.22 -5.55
CA ASN A 68 41.89 4.60 -4.23
C ASN A 68 40.90 4.38 -3.08
N VAL A 69 39.83 3.61 -3.27
CA VAL A 69 38.79 3.41 -2.24
C VAL A 69 38.66 1.93 -1.88
N PRO A 70 38.69 1.58 -0.57
CA PRO A 70 38.38 0.22 -0.12
C PRO A 70 37.01 -0.24 -0.61
N GLU A 71 36.91 -1.50 -1.01
CA GLU A 71 35.69 -2.06 -1.60
C GLU A 71 34.49 -1.99 -0.64
N GLU A 72 34.71 -2.29 0.64
CA GLU A 72 33.68 -2.21 1.68
C GLU A 72 33.11 -0.79 1.80
N LEU A 73 33.98 0.22 1.78
CA LEU A 73 33.56 1.61 1.87
C LEU A 73 32.77 2.05 0.62
N PHE A 74 33.18 1.61 -0.56
CA PHE A 74 32.46 1.88 -1.80
C PHE A 74 31.08 1.20 -1.83
N SER A 75 30.99 -0.05 -1.35
CA SER A 75 29.73 -0.78 -1.22
C SER A 75 28.76 -0.07 -0.27
N VAL A 76 29.25 0.43 0.88
CA VAL A 76 28.45 1.26 1.79
C VAL A 76 27.96 2.53 1.09
N LEU A 77 28.81 3.22 0.33
CA LEU A 77 28.42 4.40 -0.44
C LEU A 77 27.32 4.09 -1.46
N GLN A 78 27.46 3.00 -2.24
CA GLN A 78 26.42 2.57 -3.18
C GLN A 78 25.10 2.29 -2.45
N LYS A 79 25.15 1.61 -1.29
CA LYS A 79 23.96 1.34 -0.48
C LYS A 79 23.30 2.63 -0.01
N VAL A 80 24.07 3.59 0.51
CA VAL A 80 23.56 4.90 0.94
C VAL A 80 22.89 5.64 -0.23
N LYS A 81 23.53 5.67 -1.41
CA LYS A 81 22.95 6.29 -2.61
C LYS A 81 21.64 5.63 -3.01
N LYS A 82 21.58 4.28 -3.05
CA LYS A 82 20.36 3.53 -3.37
C LYS A 82 19.24 3.83 -2.38
N THR A 83 19.54 3.81 -1.08
CA THR A 83 18.57 4.13 -0.03
C THR A 83 18.05 5.56 -0.17
N MET A 84 18.91 6.53 -0.50
CA MET A 84 18.49 7.91 -0.73
C MET A 84 17.54 8.03 -1.92
N VAL A 85 17.80 7.33 -3.03
CA VAL A 85 16.91 7.29 -4.20
C VAL A 85 15.55 6.70 -3.80
N LEU A 86 15.53 5.55 -3.13
CA LEU A 86 14.29 4.91 -2.67
C LEU A 86 13.48 5.85 -1.75
N PHE A 87 14.14 6.51 -0.81
CA PHE A 87 13.49 7.44 0.12
C PHE A 87 12.85 8.62 -0.63
N GLN A 88 13.55 9.22 -1.58
CA GLN A 88 13.04 10.34 -2.38
C GLN A 88 11.86 9.91 -3.26
N SER A 89 11.97 8.77 -3.94
CA SER A 89 10.92 8.26 -4.81
C SER A 89 9.66 7.89 -4.02
N GLN A 90 9.81 7.30 -2.83
CA GLN A 90 8.70 7.03 -1.93
C GLN A 90 7.96 8.31 -1.51
N ASP A 91 8.71 9.36 -1.13
CA ASP A 91 8.13 10.65 -0.76
C ASP A 91 7.40 11.31 -1.93
N GLN A 92 8.00 11.29 -3.13
CA GLN A 92 7.40 11.85 -4.35
C GLN A 92 6.11 11.17 -4.78
N ARG A 93 6.03 9.83 -4.63
CA ARG A 93 4.86 9.07 -5.08
C ARG A 93 3.78 8.91 -4.01
N LYS A 94 4.04 9.31 -2.76
CA LYS A 94 3.14 9.10 -1.61
C LYS A 94 1.71 9.57 -1.86
N GLU A 95 1.55 10.81 -2.35
CA GLU A 95 0.23 11.38 -2.61
C GLU A 95 -0.47 10.66 -3.78
N ALA A 96 0.28 10.34 -4.83
CA ALA A 96 -0.26 9.63 -5.99
C ALA A 96 -0.73 8.21 -5.63
N VAL A 97 0.00 7.51 -4.75
CA VAL A 97 -0.44 6.23 -4.18
C VAL A 97 -1.78 6.41 -3.47
N HIS A 98 -1.89 7.41 -2.59
CA HIS A 98 -3.09 7.66 -1.81
C HIS A 98 -4.33 7.90 -2.69
N VAL A 99 -4.21 8.70 -3.75
CA VAL A 99 -5.31 8.97 -4.69
C VAL A 99 -5.78 7.69 -5.38
N VAL A 100 -4.86 6.84 -5.83
CA VAL A 100 -5.19 5.58 -6.51
C VAL A 100 -5.82 4.58 -5.53
N GLU A 101 -5.33 4.51 -4.30
CA GLU A 101 -5.93 3.68 -3.24
C GLU A 101 -7.37 4.13 -2.93
N MET A 102 -7.59 5.44 -2.80
CA MET A 102 -8.92 6.00 -2.54
C MET A 102 -9.90 5.67 -3.66
N GLU A 103 -9.50 5.79 -4.93
CA GLU A 103 -10.33 5.39 -6.06
C GLU A 103 -10.68 3.89 -6.04
N GLY A 104 -9.73 3.02 -5.65
CA GLY A 104 -10.00 1.59 -5.47
C GLY A 104 -11.05 1.30 -4.38
N LEU A 105 -11.05 2.08 -3.30
CA LEU A 105 -12.07 2.00 -2.26
C LEU A 105 -13.44 2.45 -2.78
N PHE A 106 -13.49 3.54 -3.55
CA PHE A 106 -14.74 3.99 -4.18
C PHE A 106 -15.31 2.95 -5.14
N GLN A 107 -14.47 2.29 -5.94
CA GLN A 107 -14.90 1.18 -6.79
C GLN A 107 -15.52 0.04 -5.97
N THR A 108 -14.95 -0.27 -4.81
CA THR A 108 -15.51 -1.29 -3.90
C THR A 108 -16.90 -0.86 -3.37
N PHE A 109 -17.07 0.42 -3.01
CA PHE A 109 -18.38 0.94 -2.62
C PHE A 109 -19.39 0.89 -3.77
N ASP A 110 -18.98 1.23 -4.98
CA ASP A 110 -19.84 1.18 -6.17
C ASP A 110 -20.35 -0.25 -6.42
N ASP A 111 -19.47 -1.25 -6.33
CA ASP A 111 -19.82 -2.67 -6.50
C ASP A 111 -20.83 -3.13 -5.42
N LEU A 112 -20.66 -2.71 -4.17
CA LEU A 112 -21.58 -2.99 -3.07
C LEU A 112 -22.95 -2.31 -3.27
N ILE A 113 -22.97 -1.05 -3.72
CA ILE A 113 -24.20 -0.31 -4.00
C ILE A 113 -24.95 -0.94 -5.19
N GLN A 114 -24.22 -1.33 -6.23
CA GLN A 114 -24.81 -2.03 -7.38
C GLN A 114 -25.39 -3.38 -6.95
N THR A 115 -24.69 -4.11 -6.08
CA THR A 115 -25.18 -5.37 -5.52
C THR A 115 -26.47 -5.16 -4.72
N ALA A 116 -26.51 -4.17 -3.82
CA ALA A 116 -27.71 -3.84 -3.06
C ALA A 116 -28.89 -3.46 -3.97
N SER A 117 -28.63 -2.67 -5.02
CA SER A 117 -29.64 -2.25 -6.00
C SER A 117 -30.21 -3.45 -6.78
N GLY A 118 -29.35 -4.41 -7.13
CA GLY A 118 -29.74 -5.67 -7.78
C GLY A 118 -30.60 -6.55 -6.88
N LEU A 119 -30.28 -6.61 -5.58
CA LEU A 119 -31.07 -7.36 -4.59
C LEU A 119 -32.48 -6.77 -4.41
N VAL A 120 -32.64 -5.45 -4.51
CA VAL A 120 -33.94 -4.78 -4.40
C VAL A 120 -34.76 -4.88 -5.69
N SER A 121 -34.11 -4.86 -6.86
CA SER A 121 -34.80 -4.93 -8.16
C SER A 121 -35.16 -6.36 -8.58
N GLY A 122 -34.76 -7.39 -7.82
CA GLY A 122 -35.05 -8.80 -8.12
C GLY A 122 -34.28 -9.37 -9.31
N ASP A 123 -33.34 -8.62 -9.90
CA ASP A 123 -32.58 -9.04 -11.08
C ASP A 123 -31.45 -9.99 -10.66
N THR A 124 -31.78 -11.29 -10.58
CA THR A 124 -30.91 -12.32 -9.99
C THR A 124 -29.75 -12.77 -10.91
N GLN A 125 -29.50 -12.07 -12.03
CA GLN A 125 -28.47 -12.46 -13.02
C GLN A 125 -27.08 -11.89 -12.74
N VAL A 126 -26.88 -11.09 -11.68
CA VAL A 126 -25.54 -10.61 -11.27
C VAL A 126 -24.95 -11.53 -10.18
N GLN A 127 -25.07 -12.85 -10.36
CA GLN A 127 -24.36 -13.85 -9.54
C GLN A 127 -23.11 -14.37 -10.25
N LYS A 128 -22.30 -13.47 -10.82
CA LYS A 128 -20.93 -13.83 -11.20
C LYS A 128 -19.96 -13.07 -10.31
N HIS A 129 -19.64 -13.72 -9.20
CA HIS A 129 -18.38 -13.60 -8.47
C HIS A 129 -18.22 -12.47 -7.45
N VAL A 130 -19.20 -12.25 -6.57
CA VAL A 130 -18.88 -11.67 -5.25
C VAL A 130 -18.60 -12.86 -4.32
N ASN A 131 -17.33 -13.25 -4.22
CA ASN A 131 -16.90 -14.13 -3.14
C ASN A 131 -17.10 -13.32 -1.85
N LEU A 132 -18.20 -13.59 -1.13
CA LEU A 132 -18.52 -12.96 0.15
C LEU A 132 -17.64 -13.55 1.27
N GLU A 133 -16.35 -13.72 0.99
CA GLU A 133 -15.33 -13.86 2.02
C GLU A 133 -14.88 -12.45 2.38
N ASP A 134 -14.95 -12.14 3.67
CA ASP A 134 -14.67 -10.85 4.29
C ASP A 134 -13.41 -10.17 3.72
N PRO A 135 -13.54 -9.14 2.84
CA PRO A 135 -12.39 -8.49 2.25
C PRO A 135 -11.68 -7.52 3.22
N VAL A 136 -12.20 -7.36 4.44
CA VAL A 136 -11.64 -6.42 5.43
C VAL A 136 -10.21 -6.79 5.84
N GLU A 137 -9.80 -8.07 5.72
CA GLU A 137 -8.41 -8.46 5.97
C GLU A 137 -7.42 -7.97 4.89
N LYS A 138 -7.88 -7.65 3.68
CA LYS A 138 -7.03 -7.22 2.56
C LYS A 138 -6.90 -5.69 2.44
N ILE A 139 -7.86 -4.94 2.99
CA ILE A 139 -7.95 -3.48 2.81
C ILE A 139 -6.93 -2.72 3.68
N GLY A 140 -6.27 -3.37 4.65
CA GLY A 140 -5.41 -2.68 5.63
C GLY A 140 -3.97 -3.17 5.80
N ARG A 141 -3.48 -4.15 5.03
CA ARG A 141 -2.17 -4.79 5.31
C ARG A 141 -1.34 -5.15 4.09
N GLU A 142 -1.25 -4.26 3.10
CA GLU A 142 -0.23 -4.37 2.05
C GLU A 142 0.61 -3.09 1.93
N THR A 143 1.10 -2.57 3.05
CA THR A 143 2.17 -1.55 3.08
C THR A 143 3.30 -1.90 4.05
N VAL A 144 3.33 -3.14 4.58
CA VAL A 144 4.52 -3.66 5.26
C VAL A 144 5.41 -4.35 4.23
N ILE A 145 6.26 -3.54 3.59
CA ILE A 145 7.62 -3.88 3.15
C ILE A 145 7.87 -5.39 3.05
N SER A 146 7.47 -6.02 1.94
CA SER A 146 7.98 -7.34 1.57
C SER A 146 9.32 -7.16 0.87
N ASP A 147 10.37 -6.95 1.66
CA ASP A 147 11.76 -7.03 1.20
C ASP A 147 12.22 -8.49 1.33
N GLU A 148 11.65 -9.36 0.48
CA GLU A 148 12.14 -10.73 0.31
C GLU A 148 13.30 -10.70 -0.70
N SER A 149 14.49 -10.23 -0.30
CA SER A 149 15.70 -10.51 -1.10
C SER A 149 17.03 -10.42 -0.37
N LEU A 150 17.16 -10.79 0.91
CA LEU A 150 18.50 -10.96 1.52
C LEU A 150 18.62 -12.21 2.40
N THR A 151 18.47 -13.39 1.80
CA THR A 151 19.01 -14.63 2.39
C THR A 151 20.47 -14.80 1.97
N MET A 152 21.39 -14.30 2.78
CA MET A 152 22.79 -14.72 2.73
C MET A 152 22.87 -16.14 3.29
N LYS A 153 23.12 -17.13 2.41
CA LYS A 153 23.55 -18.46 2.80
C LYS A 153 24.82 -18.34 3.65
N LYS A 154 24.78 -18.89 4.87
CA LYS A 154 25.98 -19.35 5.57
C LYS A 154 25.75 -20.79 5.98
N GLU A 155 26.34 -21.71 5.22
CA GLU A 155 26.78 -22.99 5.75
C GLU A 155 28.03 -22.71 6.59
N ASP A 156 28.01 -23.05 7.88
CA ASP A 156 28.80 -24.17 8.39
C ASP A 156 28.85 -24.23 9.94
N LYS A 157 28.49 -25.43 10.41
CA LYS A 157 29.00 -26.19 11.56
C LYS A 157 28.54 -25.93 13.02
N GLU A 158 28.26 -27.09 13.60
CA GLU A 158 27.78 -27.50 14.92
C GLU A 158 28.83 -27.41 16.03
N SER A 159 28.43 -27.03 17.25
CA SER A 159 28.83 -27.71 18.50
C SER A 159 28.10 -27.17 19.75
N GLU A 160 27.30 -28.04 20.35
CA GLU A 160 27.00 -28.30 21.77
C GLU A 160 26.98 -27.23 22.89
N ARG A 161 25.87 -27.29 23.65
CA ARG A 161 25.63 -27.19 25.12
C ARG A 161 26.22 -26.01 25.92
N ASP A 162 25.36 -25.30 26.64
CA ASP A 162 25.12 -25.52 28.09
C ASP A 162 24.13 -24.47 28.61
N GLY A 163 23.26 -24.88 29.54
CA GLY A 163 22.25 -24.03 30.13
C GLY A 163 22.82 -23.12 31.22
N PHE A 164 22.41 -21.86 31.24
CA PHE A 164 22.33 -21.15 32.51
C PHE A 164 21.19 -20.13 32.56
N LYS A 165 20.63 -20.07 33.76
CA LYS A 165 19.47 -19.33 34.26
C LYS A 165 19.49 -17.85 33.89
N GLY A 166 18.27 -17.31 33.77
CA GLY A 166 18.02 -15.92 33.41
C GLY A 166 18.40 -14.93 34.49
N VAL A 167 18.33 -13.65 34.14
CA VAL A 167 18.33 -12.50 35.04
C VAL A 167 17.75 -11.31 34.27
N VAL A 168 16.65 -10.80 34.82
CA VAL A 168 16.31 -9.37 35.00
C VAL A 168 16.20 -8.47 33.75
N ARG A 169 14.94 -8.12 33.46
CA ARG A 169 14.57 -6.84 32.83
C ARG A 169 14.96 -5.71 33.77
N SER A 170 15.94 -4.90 33.38
CA SER A 170 16.13 -3.56 33.92
C SER A 170 16.03 -2.54 32.81
N ALA A 171 15.04 -1.66 32.95
CA ALA A 171 14.95 -0.42 32.21
C ALA A 171 16.16 0.47 32.52
N SER A 172 16.62 1.23 31.54
CA SER A 172 17.54 2.33 31.77
C SER A 172 17.14 3.52 30.91
N THR A 173 17.09 4.64 31.61
CA THR A 173 16.61 5.97 31.27
C THR A 173 17.41 6.61 30.15
N LEU A 174 16.73 7.39 29.31
CA LEU A 174 17.31 8.38 28.42
C LEU A 174 18.34 9.22 29.19
N SER A 175 19.57 9.28 28.68
CA SER A 175 20.55 10.27 29.09
C SER A 175 21.26 10.83 27.86
N SER A 176 20.94 12.10 27.60
CA SER A 176 21.82 13.18 27.15
C SER A 176 22.68 12.98 25.90
N SER A 177 22.20 13.62 24.82
CA SER A 177 22.90 14.68 24.07
C SER A 177 24.42 14.57 23.87
N CYS A 178 24.83 14.26 22.65
CA CYS A 178 26.06 14.82 22.07
C CYS A 178 25.89 14.93 20.54
N PHE A 179 25.31 16.03 20.07
CA PHE A 179 25.35 16.43 18.66
C PHE A 179 26.51 17.41 18.51
N ILE A 180 27.65 16.94 18.00
CA ILE A 180 28.75 17.82 17.59
C ILE A 180 28.49 18.21 16.14
N PHE A 181 28.05 19.46 15.96
CA PHE A 181 28.00 20.14 14.67
C PHE A 181 29.44 20.51 14.29
N PHE A 182 30.02 19.87 13.28
CA PHE A 182 31.24 20.39 12.64
C PHE A 182 30.84 21.43 11.60
N THR A 183 31.14 22.68 11.95
CA THR A 183 31.15 23.82 11.03
C THR A 183 32.42 23.76 10.19
N THR A 184 32.30 24.01 8.88
CA THR A 184 33.39 24.63 8.10
C THR A 184 32.79 25.51 7.01
N PRO A 185 33.22 26.78 6.89
CA PRO A 185 32.89 27.64 5.76
C PRO A 185 33.92 27.43 4.62
N ARG A 186 33.46 27.41 3.37
CA ARG A 186 34.23 27.83 2.19
C ARG A 186 33.61 29.16 1.76
N GLY A 187 34.33 30.25 1.52
CA GLY A 187 35.67 30.39 0.96
C GLY A 187 35.49 31.36 -0.20
#